data_AF-A0A1I7TVU2-F1
#
_entry.id   AF-A0A1I7TVU2-F1
#
_cell.length_a   1.000
_cell.length_b   1.000
_cell.length_c   1.000
_cell.angle_alpha   90.00
_cell.angle_beta   90.00
_cell.angle_gamma   90.00
#
_symmetry.space_group_name_H-M   'P 1'
#
loop_
_entity.id
_entity.type
_entity.pdbx_description
1 polymer ?
#
loop_
_entity_poly.entity_id
_entity_poly.type
_entity_poly.pdbx_seq_one_letter_code
_entity_poly.pdbx_strand_id
1 'polypeptide(L)'
;MSAIIVSEIIGKEIVFSKTYEDGGTYLEISKIEGPAAVPAEREREVEVVDGVVKIITGSLAIGMVVTPPPVNAVLGVLAGVGALISVGLSFAPDKVDPVQEKLEELTKKIEELDEKIIERFDDMKSFISENKFSVEIIGEVATLKKLMNDVLTLHSKEAIQNFANAYEQNSPLNIAYILMSLLAQRSTNPMAMAMEKDKDKRTETFNTWENIIQTIIGDLYFLEGIACGLLKKSNLYDGKRLIEQVDEINEVVKIWGDKYINGAWNEFKKGLPDYLKSHTHLNNWQKSEDIRNSLQKTCPEHSFYVCITNRIYENHHVSYVCTNPDDFIEVRDQGLCCAFVYRSRKAKNTKKEEFERVQKILDDCGYGSKMSWEYTKTIEQLFHRNLLPLRQNDAGLTFMIYYYCEPAITHTNIEGWGKGPGAFGDFTGSSMDRTILLGLP
;
A
#
# COMPACT_ATOMS: atom_id res chain seq x y z
N MET A 1 33.32 -26.22 6.95
CA MET A 1 32.38 -25.92 5.85
C MET A 1 31.38 -24.79 6.18
N SER A 2 31.30 -24.26 7.40
CA SER A 2 30.40 -23.15 7.78
C SER A 2 30.94 -21.73 7.47
N ALA A 3 32.23 -21.57 7.20
CA ALA A 3 32.85 -20.25 6.92
C ALA A 3 32.57 -19.71 5.51
N ILE A 4 32.06 -20.54 4.59
CA ILE A 4 31.99 -20.22 3.15
C ILE A 4 30.77 -19.33 2.83
N ILE A 5 29.66 -19.45 3.57
CA ILE A 5 28.43 -18.69 3.30
C ILE A 5 28.52 -17.26 3.85
N VAL A 6 29.16 -17.06 5.00
CA VAL A 6 29.39 -15.72 5.59
C VAL A 6 30.41 -14.93 4.75
N SER A 7 31.44 -15.59 4.22
CA SER A 7 32.43 -14.93 3.34
C SER A 7 31.91 -14.55 1.95
N GLU A 8 30.83 -15.15 1.46
CA GLU A 8 30.23 -14.77 0.16
C GLU A 8 29.35 -13.51 0.24
N ILE A 9 28.97 -13.10 1.46
CA ILE A 9 28.20 -11.87 1.72
C ILE A 9 29.15 -10.73 2.13
N ILE A 10 30.17 -11.03 2.94
CA ILE A 10 31.22 -10.08 3.34
C ILE A 10 32.15 -9.82 2.14
N GLY A 11 32.07 -8.61 1.58
CA GLY A 11 32.70 -8.22 0.31
C GLY A 11 31.74 -7.63 -0.73
N LYS A 12 30.44 -7.57 -0.42
CA LYS A 12 29.44 -6.83 -1.19
C LYS A 12 29.14 -5.50 -0.50
N GLU A 13 29.38 -4.39 -1.19
CA GLU A 13 29.09 -3.05 -0.68
C GLU A 13 27.59 -2.74 -0.86
N ILE A 14 26.94 -2.19 0.16
CA ILE A 14 25.59 -1.64 0.07
C ILE A 14 25.72 -0.26 -0.60
N VAL A 15 25.27 -0.10 -1.84
CA VAL A 15 25.40 1.14 -2.61
C VAL A 15 24.03 1.83 -2.74
N PHE A 16 23.89 2.99 -2.09
CA PHE A 16 22.90 4.08 -2.23
C PHE A 16 21.42 3.81 -2.65
N SER A 17 20.52 4.56 -2.00
CA SER A 17 19.10 4.69 -2.39
C SER A 17 18.93 5.56 -3.64
N LYS A 18 18.07 5.13 -4.58
CA LYS A 18 17.58 5.97 -5.67
C LYS A 18 16.07 6.13 -5.58
N THR A 19 15.62 7.38 -5.49
CA THR A 19 14.21 7.74 -5.60
C THR A 19 13.83 7.77 -7.08
N TYR A 20 12.79 7.05 -7.46
CA TYR A 20 12.18 7.14 -8.80
C TYR A 20 10.89 7.98 -8.75
N GLU A 21 10.48 8.51 -9.90
CA GLU A 21 9.35 9.47 -10.05
C GLU A 21 7.97 8.90 -9.63
N ASP A 22 7.90 7.59 -9.36
CA ASP A 22 6.74 6.83 -8.91
C ASP A 22 6.64 6.68 -7.37
N GLY A 23 7.54 7.32 -6.62
CA GLY A 23 7.43 7.44 -5.15
C GLY A 23 7.86 6.22 -4.34
N GLY A 24 8.44 5.20 -4.98
CA GLY A 24 9.06 4.06 -4.31
C GLY A 24 10.52 4.34 -3.93
N THR A 25 10.88 4.08 -2.68
CA THR A 25 12.28 4.01 -2.23
C THR A 25 12.67 2.55 -2.18
N TYR A 26 13.64 2.12 -3.01
CA TYR A 26 14.21 0.78 -2.96
C TYR A 26 15.71 0.85 -2.66
N LEU A 27 16.20 -0.14 -1.91
CA LEU A 27 17.62 -0.39 -1.65
C LEU A 27 18.14 -1.38 -2.69
N GLU A 28 19.12 -0.98 -3.50
CA GLU A 28 19.78 -1.87 -4.45
C GLU A 28 21.08 -2.39 -3.86
N ILE A 29 21.27 -3.73 -3.85
CA ILE A 29 22.51 -4.37 -3.38
C ILE A 29 23.28 -4.83 -4.62
N SER A 30 24.34 -4.11 -4.99
CA SER A 30 25.20 -4.45 -6.14
C SER A 30 26.54 -5.08 -5.72
N LYS A 31 26.97 -6.12 -6.45
CA LYS A 31 28.28 -6.76 -6.31
C LYS A 31 29.34 -5.92 -7.04
N ILE A 32 30.36 -5.44 -6.34
CA ILE A 32 31.55 -4.85 -6.98
C ILE A 32 32.55 -5.98 -7.23
N GLU A 33 32.79 -6.32 -8.49
CA GLU A 33 33.89 -7.22 -8.88
C GLU A 33 35.18 -6.41 -9.03
N GLY A 34 36.00 -6.41 -7.99
CA GLY A 34 37.38 -5.93 -8.00
C GLY A 34 38.24 -6.79 -7.07
N PRO A 35 39.56 -6.89 -7.30
CA PRO A 35 40.44 -7.73 -6.49
C PRO A 35 40.71 -7.01 -5.15
N ALA A 36 39.78 -7.11 -4.21
CA ALA A 36 39.96 -6.58 -2.87
C ALA A 36 40.83 -7.53 -2.05
N ALA A 37 41.91 -6.99 -1.48
CA ALA A 37 42.69 -7.67 -0.47
C ALA A 37 41.75 -8.16 0.65
N VAL A 38 41.92 -9.42 1.06
CA VAL A 38 41.17 -10.07 2.14
C VAL A 38 41.33 -9.21 3.41
N PRO A 39 40.26 -8.55 3.91
CA PRO A 39 40.36 -7.69 5.10
C PRO A 39 40.72 -8.51 6.33
N ALA A 40 41.40 -7.88 7.31
CA ALA A 40 41.72 -8.53 8.58
C ALA A 40 40.43 -8.95 9.31
N GLU A 41 40.46 -10.01 10.14
CA GLU A 41 39.26 -10.57 10.79
C GLU A 41 38.41 -9.51 11.49
N ARG A 42 39.04 -8.57 12.22
CA ARG A 42 38.33 -7.46 12.89
C ARG A 42 37.69 -6.44 11.95
N GLU A 43 38.26 -6.17 10.79
CA GLU A 43 37.64 -5.25 9.81
C GLU A 43 36.34 -5.84 9.27
N ARG A 44 36.29 -7.17 9.08
CA ARG A 44 35.07 -7.88 8.68
C ARG A 44 34.00 -7.86 9.77
N GLU A 45 34.38 -7.97 11.03
CA GLU A 45 33.44 -7.87 12.16
C GLU A 45 32.79 -6.48 12.22
N VAL A 46 33.58 -5.42 12.01
CA VAL A 46 33.08 -4.04 11.90
C VAL A 46 32.13 -3.88 10.71
N GLU A 47 32.47 -4.42 9.53
CA GLU A 47 31.62 -4.37 8.33
C GLU A 47 30.26 -5.04 8.55
N VAL A 48 30.21 -6.16 9.29
CA VAL A 48 28.96 -6.88 9.61
C VAL A 48 28.06 -6.02 10.49
N VAL A 49 28.60 -5.43 11.57
CA VAL A 49 27.82 -4.58 12.47
C VAL A 49 27.38 -3.30 11.74
N ASP A 50 28.26 -2.70 10.94
CA ASP A 50 27.94 -1.51 10.13
C ASP A 50 26.83 -1.79 9.10
N GLY A 51 26.79 -3.01 8.54
CA GLY A 51 25.69 -3.48 7.69
C GLY A 51 24.33 -3.44 8.40
N VAL A 52 24.27 -3.93 9.65
CA VAL A 52 23.03 -3.86 10.45
C VAL A 52 22.69 -2.41 10.83
N VAL A 53 23.69 -1.61 11.22
CA VAL A 53 23.51 -0.17 11.49
C VAL A 53 22.87 0.55 10.31
N LYS A 54 23.28 0.24 9.07
CA LYS A 54 22.67 0.80 7.85
C LYS A 54 21.21 0.38 7.68
N ILE A 55 20.90 -0.90 7.92
CA ILE A 55 19.52 -1.42 7.86
C ILE A 55 18.63 -0.69 8.86
N ILE A 56 19.06 -0.57 10.13
CA ILE A 56 18.29 0.12 11.17
C ILE A 56 18.20 1.62 10.89
N THR A 57 19.25 2.25 10.34
CA THR A 57 19.19 3.67 9.94
C THR A 57 18.18 3.91 8.82
N GLY A 58 18.09 3.03 7.83
CA GLY A 58 17.04 3.09 6.81
C GLY A 58 15.64 2.90 7.41
N SER A 59 15.53 1.97 8.36
CA SER A 59 14.29 1.67 9.10
C SER A 59 13.81 2.86 9.94
N LEU A 60 14.72 3.63 10.54
CA LEU A 60 14.43 4.85 11.31
C LEU A 60 13.75 5.95 10.48
N ALA A 61 14.04 6.05 9.18
CA ALA A 61 13.40 7.03 8.31
C ALA A 61 11.91 6.71 8.07
N ILE A 62 11.55 5.42 8.19
CA ILE A 62 10.22 4.90 7.90
C ILE A 62 9.42 4.66 9.20
N GLY A 63 10.12 4.48 10.33
CA GLY A 63 9.52 4.21 11.63
C GLY A 63 9.05 2.75 11.78
N MET A 64 9.68 1.82 11.07
CA MET A 64 9.51 0.38 11.20
C MET A 64 10.74 -0.35 10.65
N VAL A 65 11.00 -1.57 11.10
CA VAL A 65 12.08 -2.40 10.51
C VAL A 65 11.74 -2.72 9.06
N VAL A 66 12.64 -2.39 8.14
CA VAL A 66 12.48 -2.68 6.71
C VAL A 66 13.55 -3.66 6.23
N THR A 67 13.09 -4.75 5.64
CA THR A 67 13.94 -5.79 5.07
C THR A 67 13.77 -5.83 3.54
N PRO A 68 14.55 -5.05 2.78
CA PRO A 68 14.43 -5.03 1.32
C PRO A 68 14.78 -6.41 0.73
N PRO A 69 14.18 -6.78 -0.41
CA PRO A 69 14.60 -7.96 -1.14
C PRO A 69 16.07 -7.86 -1.61
N PRO A 70 16.84 -8.96 -1.58
CA PRO A 70 16.42 -10.29 -1.15
C PRO A 70 16.56 -10.45 0.38
N VAL A 71 15.47 -10.83 1.06
CA VAL A 71 15.36 -10.85 2.54
C VAL A 71 16.37 -11.80 3.18
N ASN A 72 16.72 -12.91 2.52
CA ASN A 72 17.73 -13.85 2.99
C ASN A 72 19.12 -13.21 3.16
N ALA A 73 19.47 -12.20 2.35
CA ALA A 73 20.73 -11.48 2.52
C ALA A 73 20.69 -10.63 3.79
N VAL A 74 19.58 -9.95 4.05
CA VAL A 74 19.35 -9.17 5.29
C VAL A 74 19.46 -10.08 6.51
N LEU A 75 18.78 -11.24 6.49
CA LEU A 75 18.89 -12.24 7.57
C LEU A 75 20.32 -12.73 7.77
N GLY A 76 21.10 -12.87 6.70
CA GLY A 76 22.51 -13.25 6.77
C GLY A 76 23.37 -12.21 7.50
N VAL A 77 23.15 -10.92 7.22
CA VAL A 77 23.87 -9.81 7.89
C VAL A 77 23.49 -9.76 9.37
N LEU A 78 22.20 -9.89 9.70
CA LEU A 78 21.72 -9.97 11.09
C LEU A 78 22.30 -11.19 11.83
N ALA A 79 22.33 -12.35 11.19
CA ALA A 79 22.93 -13.56 11.74
C ALA A 79 24.44 -13.40 11.98
N GLY A 80 25.12 -12.53 11.22
CA GLY A 80 26.49 -12.14 11.49
C GLY A 80 26.64 -11.49 12.87
N VAL A 81 25.83 -10.47 13.17
CA VAL A 81 25.86 -9.79 14.47
C VAL A 81 25.54 -10.75 15.62
N GLY A 82 24.50 -11.57 15.47
CA GLY A 82 24.18 -12.59 16.48
C GLY A 82 25.33 -13.56 16.74
N ALA A 83 26.04 -13.98 15.69
CA ALA A 83 27.20 -14.87 15.81
C ALA A 83 28.37 -14.19 16.55
N LEU A 84 28.65 -12.90 16.27
CA LEU A 84 29.69 -12.14 16.99
C LEU A 84 29.42 -12.09 18.49
N ILE A 85 28.17 -11.85 18.88
CA ILE A 85 27.77 -11.83 20.30
C ILE A 85 27.93 -13.22 20.92
N SER A 86 27.57 -14.29 20.19
CA SER A 86 27.63 -15.68 20.70
C SER A 86 29.04 -16.15 21.06
N VAL A 87 30.06 -15.68 20.33
CA VAL A 87 31.46 -16.08 20.54
C VAL A 87 32.07 -15.40 21.76
N GLY A 88 31.40 -14.36 22.29
CA GLY A 88 31.89 -13.56 23.39
C GLY A 88 32.95 -12.60 22.90
N LEU A 89 32.59 -11.33 22.82
CA LEU A 89 33.51 -10.27 22.41
C LEU A 89 34.62 -10.13 23.47
N SER A 90 35.79 -10.72 23.21
CA SER A 90 36.95 -10.56 24.08
C SER A 90 37.61 -9.21 23.80
N PHE A 91 37.15 -8.19 24.52
CA PHE A 91 37.66 -6.82 24.44
C PHE A 91 38.99 -6.69 25.18
N ALA A 92 39.98 -6.08 24.51
CA ALA A 92 41.25 -5.76 25.14
C ALA A 92 41.06 -4.53 26.06
N PRO A 93 41.44 -4.58 27.35
CA PRO A 93 41.13 -3.53 28.32
C PRO A 93 41.79 -2.16 28.03
N ASP A 94 42.79 -2.11 27.15
CA ASP A 94 43.61 -0.90 26.89
C ASP A 94 43.43 -0.26 25.50
N LYS A 95 42.46 -0.74 24.70
CA LYS A 95 42.13 -0.13 23.40
C LYS A 95 40.62 -0.10 23.18
N VAL A 96 40.12 1.03 22.72
CA VAL A 96 38.73 1.13 22.26
C VAL A 96 38.54 0.15 21.11
N ASP A 97 37.61 -0.78 21.29
CA ASP A 97 37.32 -1.82 20.30
C ASP A 97 36.34 -1.27 19.25
N PRO A 98 36.73 -1.17 17.97
CA PRO A 98 35.86 -0.66 16.93
C PRO A 98 34.54 -1.45 16.78
N VAL A 99 34.55 -2.75 17.14
CA VAL A 99 33.34 -3.58 17.12
C VAL A 99 32.41 -3.19 18.28
N GLN A 100 32.96 -2.86 19.45
CA GLN A 100 32.18 -2.40 20.60
C GLN A 100 31.50 -1.06 20.31
N GLU A 101 32.25 -0.08 19.77
CA GLU A 101 31.68 1.23 19.41
C GLU A 101 30.52 1.08 18.43
N LYS A 102 30.66 0.18 17.46
CA LYS A 102 29.62 -0.09 16.46
C LYS A 102 28.41 -0.82 17.03
N LEU A 103 28.60 -1.71 18.00
CA LEU A 103 27.48 -2.34 18.72
C LEU A 103 26.74 -1.34 19.61
N GLU A 104 27.46 -0.44 20.29
CA GLU A 104 26.85 0.66 21.05
C GLU A 104 26.06 1.61 20.15
N GLU A 105 26.58 1.92 18.94
CA GLU A 105 25.85 2.67 17.92
C GLU A 105 24.58 1.92 17.47
N LEU A 106 24.69 0.62 17.22
CA LEU A 106 23.56 -0.23 16.82
C LEU A 106 22.47 -0.24 17.90
N THR A 107 22.84 -0.47 19.17
CA THR A 107 21.90 -0.49 20.30
C THR A 107 21.12 0.83 20.40
N LYS A 108 21.80 1.98 20.34
CA LYS A 108 21.13 3.29 20.35
C LYS A 108 20.13 3.44 19.20
N LYS A 109 20.51 3.03 17.99
CA LYS A 109 19.62 3.12 16.82
C LYS A 109 18.41 2.19 16.91
N ILE A 110 18.56 1.03 17.56
CA ILE A 110 17.44 0.13 17.83
C ILE A 110 16.50 0.74 18.87
N GLU A 111 17.04 1.32 19.95
CA GLU A 111 16.23 2.03 20.96
C GLU A 111 15.45 3.19 20.32
N GLU A 112 16.11 4.03 19.50
CA GLU A 112 15.44 5.09 18.73
C GLU A 112 14.33 4.55 17.81
N LEU A 113 14.55 3.37 17.20
CA LEU A 113 13.57 2.76 16.31
C LEU A 113 12.38 2.21 17.10
N ASP A 114 12.65 1.58 18.25
CA ASP A 114 11.63 1.05 19.13
C ASP A 114 10.74 2.17 19.69
N GLU A 115 11.32 3.32 20.07
CA GLU A 115 10.57 4.51 20.46
C GLU A 115 9.62 4.98 19.35
N LYS A 116 10.11 5.09 18.10
CA LYS A 116 9.26 5.45 16.95
C LYS A 116 8.16 4.44 16.66
N ILE A 117 8.47 3.15 16.78
CA ILE A 117 7.51 2.07 16.59
C ILE A 117 6.42 2.18 17.67
N ILE A 118 6.79 2.43 18.93
CA ILE A 118 5.86 2.62 20.05
C ILE A 118 4.98 3.85 19.84
N GLU A 119 5.54 5.00 19.47
CA GLU A 119 4.76 6.22 19.17
C GLU A 119 3.71 5.94 18.09
N ARG A 120 4.11 5.26 17.02
CA ARG A 120 3.20 4.84 15.95
C ARG A 120 2.13 3.89 16.46
N PHE A 121 2.49 2.91 17.29
CA PHE A 121 1.53 1.98 17.89
C PHE A 121 0.56 2.68 18.84
N ASP A 122 1.01 3.70 19.57
CA ASP A 122 0.18 4.50 20.47
C ASP A 122 -0.91 5.26 19.72
N ASP A 123 -0.57 5.82 18.57
CA ASP A 123 -1.55 6.41 17.64
C ASP A 123 -2.55 5.35 17.11
N MET A 124 -2.10 4.10 17.01
CA MET A 124 -2.88 2.96 16.53
C MET A 124 -3.63 2.21 17.64
N LYS A 125 -3.43 2.53 18.94
CA LYS A 125 -4.05 1.82 20.09
C LYS A 125 -5.58 1.77 20.03
N SER A 126 -6.21 2.79 19.45
CA SER A 126 -7.67 2.84 19.26
C SER A 126 -8.21 1.72 18.36
N PHE A 127 -7.38 1.17 17.48
CA PHE A 127 -7.70 0.06 16.59
C PHE A 127 -7.36 -1.31 17.21
N ILE A 128 -6.43 -1.34 18.15
CA ILE A 128 -5.82 -2.56 18.72
C ILE A 128 -6.56 -3.05 19.98
N SER A 129 -7.43 -2.24 20.58
CA SER A 129 -8.11 -2.60 21.82
C SER A 129 -9.06 -3.81 21.64
N GLU A 130 -8.81 -4.83 22.46
CA GLU A 130 -9.64 -6.04 22.67
C GLU A 130 -9.64 -7.09 21.55
N ASN A 131 -8.48 -7.68 21.22
CA ASN A 131 -8.46 -8.95 20.46
C ASN A 131 -7.25 -9.83 20.80
N LYS A 132 -7.37 -11.14 20.56
CA LYS A 132 -6.30 -12.14 20.73
C LYS A 132 -4.98 -11.73 20.06
N PHE A 133 -5.07 -11.02 18.93
CA PHE A 133 -3.94 -10.43 18.21
C PHE A 133 -3.00 -9.61 19.10
N SER A 134 -3.53 -8.78 19.99
CA SER A 134 -2.71 -7.86 20.80
C SER A 134 -1.87 -8.62 21.83
N VAL A 135 -2.40 -9.71 22.39
CA VAL A 135 -1.69 -10.53 23.37
C VAL A 135 -0.78 -11.53 22.66
N GLU A 136 -1.33 -12.31 21.73
CA GLU A 136 -0.64 -13.45 21.11
C GLU A 136 0.42 -13.04 20.08
N ILE A 137 0.34 -11.82 19.52
CA ILE A 137 1.31 -11.33 18.53
C ILE A 137 2.11 -10.17 19.09
N ILE A 138 1.47 -9.03 19.39
CA ILE A 138 2.20 -7.81 19.79
C ILE A 138 2.95 -8.03 21.11
N GLY A 139 2.31 -8.66 22.11
CA GLY A 139 2.92 -8.95 23.40
C GLY A 139 4.14 -9.88 23.31
N GLU A 140 4.04 -10.93 22.51
CA GLU A 140 5.13 -11.89 22.30
C GLU A 140 6.32 -11.25 21.57
N VAL A 141 6.06 -10.51 20.49
CA VAL A 141 7.12 -9.78 19.75
C VAL A 141 7.80 -8.76 20.65
N ALA A 142 7.05 -7.97 21.43
CA ALA A 142 7.61 -6.98 22.34
C ALA A 142 8.51 -7.62 23.42
N THR A 143 8.13 -8.79 23.93
CA THR A 143 8.90 -9.53 24.93
C THR A 143 10.21 -10.04 24.34
N LEU A 144 10.18 -10.63 23.13
CA LEU A 144 11.39 -11.07 22.43
C LEU A 144 12.32 -9.90 22.12
N LYS A 145 11.80 -8.77 21.63
CA LYS A 145 12.60 -7.58 21.33
C LYS A 145 13.29 -7.04 22.57
N LYS A 146 12.55 -6.92 23.68
CA LYS A 146 13.13 -6.49 24.96
C LYS A 146 14.29 -7.39 25.38
N LEU A 147 14.10 -8.72 25.35
CA LEU A 147 15.15 -9.66 25.76
C LEU A 147 16.34 -9.67 24.79
N MET A 148 16.11 -9.47 23.49
CA MET A 148 17.19 -9.30 22.51
C MET A 148 17.95 -7.98 22.74
N ASN A 149 17.28 -6.89 23.10
CA ASN A 149 17.95 -5.64 23.48
C ASN A 149 18.81 -5.84 24.74
N ASP A 150 18.34 -6.61 25.72
CA ASP A 150 19.15 -6.98 26.89
C ASP A 150 20.43 -7.74 26.48
N VAL A 151 20.36 -8.59 25.44
CA VAL A 151 21.53 -9.28 24.87
C VAL A 151 22.52 -8.30 24.25
N LEU A 152 22.02 -7.34 23.46
CA LEU A 152 22.82 -6.31 22.78
C LEU A 152 23.46 -5.30 23.75
N THR A 153 22.87 -5.10 24.93
CA THR A 153 23.36 -4.13 25.92
C THR A 153 24.26 -4.78 26.96
N LEU A 154 23.83 -5.91 27.54
CA LEU A 154 24.51 -6.51 28.69
C LEU A 154 25.61 -7.48 28.31
N HIS A 155 25.54 -8.07 27.12
CA HIS A 155 26.50 -9.08 26.63
C HIS A 155 26.73 -10.25 27.60
N SER A 156 25.77 -10.53 28.49
CA SER A 156 25.91 -11.51 29.56
C SER A 156 25.32 -12.86 29.17
N LYS A 157 25.88 -13.95 29.72
CA LYS A 157 25.33 -15.31 29.53
C LYS A 157 23.88 -15.42 30.01
N GLU A 158 23.54 -14.67 31.06
CA GLU A 158 22.19 -14.64 31.61
C GLU A 158 21.21 -13.99 30.63
N ALA A 159 21.57 -12.85 30.02
CA ALA A 159 20.75 -12.20 29.00
C ALA A 159 20.51 -13.12 27.79
N ILE A 160 21.58 -13.79 27.32
CA ILE A 160 21.49 -14.75 26.21
C ILE A 160 20.56 -15.92 26.58
N GLN A 161 20.68 -16.47 27.79
CA GLN A 161 19.83 -17.59 28.23
C GLN A 161 18.36 -17.16 28.38
N ASN A 162 18.09 -15.97 28.91
CA ASN A 162 16.73 -15.45 29.05
C ASN A 162 16.07 -15.26 27.68
N PHE A 163 16.79 -14.68 26.72
CA PHE A 163 16.33 -14.56 25.33
C PHE A 163 16.11 -15.94 24.70
N ALA A 164 17.05 -16.88 24.86
CA ALA A 164 16.91 -18.24 24.33
C ALA A 164 15.66 -18.96 24.86
N ASN A 165 15.40 -18.86 26.17
CA ASN A 165 14.22 -19.47 26.79
C ASN A 165 12.91 -18.91 26.22
N ALA A 166 12.81 -17.59 26.03
CA ALA A 166 11.64 -16.96 25.43
C ALA A 166 11.50 -17.33 23.95
N TYR A 167 12.62 -17.34 23.22
CA TYR A 167 12.68 -17.73 21.81
C TYR A 167 12.23 -19.17 21.58
N GLU A 168 12.60 -20.11 22.47
CA GLU A 168 12.17 -21.51 22.38
C GLU A 168 10.66 -21.67 22.62
N GLN A 169 10.07 -20.85 23.48
CA GLN A 169 8.62 -20.87 23.74
C GLN A 169 7.84 -20.32 22.55
N ASN A 170 8.26 -19.18 22.02
CA ASN A 170 7.58 -18.49 20.92
C ASN A 170 8.60 -17.93 19.94
N SER A 171 9.11 -18.77 19.04
CA SER A 171 10.01 -18.30 17.97
C SER A 171 9.29 -17.34 17.00
N PRO A 172 10.01 -16.45 16.30
CA PRO A 172 9.42 -15.61 15.27
C PRO A 172 8.64 -16.39 14.20
N LEU A 173 9.13 -17.58 13.82
CA LEU A 173 8.42 -18.48 12.92
C LEU A 173 7.08 -18.97 13.52
N ASN A 174 7.06 -19.33 14.81
CA ASN A 174 5.82 -19.71 15.49
C ASN A 174 4.82 -18.54 15.54
N ILE A 175 5.29 -17.33 15.85
CA ILE A 175 4.46 -16.13 15.87
C ILE A 175 3.89 -15.85 14.47
N ALA A 176 4.66 -16.04 13.40
CA ALA A 176 4.17 -15.92 12.03
C ALA A 176 3.04 -16.92 11.71
N TYR A 177 3.15 -18.18 12.15
CA TYR A 177 2.07 -19.16 12.00
C TYR A 177 0.80 -18.75 12.76
N ILE A 178 0.93 -18.24 13.99
CA ILE A 178 -0.21 -17.75 14.78
C ILE A 178 -0.84 -16.54 14.09
N LEU A 179 -0.03 -15.59 13.62
CA LEU A 179 -0.47 -14.42 12.88
C LEU A 179 -1.28 -14.81 11.65
N MET A 180 -0.76 -15.74 10.83
CA MET A 180 -1.46 -16.29 9.68
C MET A 180 -2.80 -16.92 10.09
N SER A 181 -2.82 -17.75 11.14
CA SER A 181 -4.04 -18.38 11.63
C SER A 181 -5.10 -17.36 12.06
N LEU A 182 -4.69 -16.27 12.71
CA LEU A 182 -5.59 -15.18 13.09
C LEU A 182 -6.14 -14.46 11.87
N LEU A 183 -5.31 -14.17 10.87
CA LEU A 183 -5.71 -13.46 9.65
C LEU A 183 -6.57 -14.30 8.69
N ALA A 184 -6.42 -15.62 8.71
CA ALA A 184 -7.12 -16.52 7.79
C ALA A 184 -8.64 -16.54 8.01
N GLN A 185 -9.11 -16.40 9.26
CA GLN A 185 -10.54 -16.48 9.57
C GLN A 185 -11.13 -15.11 9.88
N ARG A 186 -12.30 -14.83 9.29
CA ARG A 186 -13.04 -13.56 9.45
C ARG A 186 -13.24 -13.15 10.92
N SER A 187 -13.56 -14.11 11.78
CA SER A 187 -13.89 -13.88 13.20
C SER A 187 -12.68 -13.66 14.10
N THR A 188 -11.47 -13.94 13.61
CA THR A 188 -10.21 -13.76 14.35
C THR A 188 -9.31 -12.71 13.70
N ASN A 189 -9.62 -12.30 12.47
CA ASN A 189 -8.85 -11.33 11.73
C ASN A 189 -9.20 -9.91 12.21
N PRO A 190 -8.28 -9.23 12.91
CA PRO A 190 -8.57 -7.94 13.49
C PRO A 190 -8.76 -6.84 12.43
N MET A 191 -8.10 -6.95 11.28
CA MET A 191 -8.28 -6.05 10.14
C MET A 191 -9.69 -6.17 9.56
N ALA A 192 -10.17 -7.40 9.33
CA ALA A 192 -11.52 -7.65 8.83
C ALA A 192 -12.58 -7.13 9.82
N MET A 193 -12.40 -7.40 11.11
CA MET A 193 -13.29 -6.91 12.17
C MET A 193 -13.35 -5.38 12.21
N ALA A 194 -12.20 -4.70 12.10
CA ALA A 194 -12.14 -3.24 12.10
C ALA A 194 -12.82 -2.63 10.86
N MET A 195 -12.56 -3.17 9.66
CA MET A 195 -13.20 -2.70 8.42
C MET A 195 -14.72 -2.92 8.40
N GLU A 196 -15.23 -3.90 9.15
CA GLU A 196 -16.67 -4.12 9.30
C GLU A 196 -17.34 -3.10 10.22
N LYS A 197 -16.62 -2.65 11.25
CA LYS A 197 -17.06 -1.63 12.20
C LYS A 197 -17.06 -0.26 11.53
N ASP A 198 -15.98 0.09 10.83
CA ASP A 198 -15.77 1.42 10.23
C ASP A 198 -16.02 1.41 8.72
N LYS A 199 -17.28 1.15 8.33
CA LYS A 199 -17.66 0.98 6.92
C LYS A 199 -17.32 2.18 6.04
N ASP A 200 -17.40 3.40 6.56
CA ASP A 200 -17.15 4.63 5.79
C ASP A 200 -15.66 4.96 5.61
N LYS A 201 -14.78 4.23 6.30
CA LYS A 201 -13.32 4.46 6.36
C LYS A 201 -12.49 3.21 6.06
N ARG A 202 -13.08 2.19 5.42
CA ARG A 202 -12.41 0.89 5.17
C ARG A 202 -11.01 1.00 4.59
N THR A 203 -10.79 1.88 3.61
CA THR A 203 -9.47 2.08 3.01
C THR A 203 -8.44 2.60 4.02
N GLU A 204 -8.82 3.60 4.82
CA GLU A 204 -7.97 4.15 5.88
C GLU A 204 -7.68 3.07 6.93
N THR A 205 -8.72 2.38 7.40
CA THR A 205 -8.62 1.28 8.35
C THR A 205 -7.73 0.13 7.83
N PHE A 206 -7.88 -0.25 6.56
CA PHE A 206 -7.05 -1.27 5.92
C PHE A 206 -5.58 -0.87 5.92
N ASN A 207 -5.27 0.35 5.44
CA ASN A 207 -3.89 0.84 5.37
C ASN A 207 -3.25 0.88 6.76
N THR A 208 -3.99 1.27 7.81
CA THR A 208 -3.50 1.25 9.19
C THR A 208 -3.14 -0.17 9.62
N TRP A 209 -4.03 -1.14 9.39
CA TRP A 209 -3.79 -2.54 9.74
C TRP A 209 -2.70 -3.22 8.91
N GLU A 210 -2.61 -2.92 7.62
CA GLU A 210 -1.53 -3.38 6.76
C GLU A 210 -0.19 -2.90 7.31
N ASN A 211 -0.08 -1.62 7.69
CA ASN A 211 1.11 -1.07 8.32
C ASN A 211 1.47 -1.75 9.65
N ILE A 212 0.48 -2.05 10.50
CA ILE A 212 0.69 -2.80 11.75
C ILE A 212 1.30 -4.18 11.45
N ILE A 213 0.71 -4.91 10.51
CA ILE A 213 1.16 -6.25 10.13
C ILE A 213 2.57 -6.20 9.52
N GLN A 214 2.87 -5.23 8.64
CA GLN A 214 4.21 -5.07 8.07
C GLN A 214 5.25 -4.71 9.13
N THR A 215 4.90 -3.90 10.13
CA THR A 215 5.78 -3.58 11.26
C THR A 215 6.14 -4.84 12.04
N ILE A 216 5.13 -5.68 12.34
CA ILE A 216 5.33 -6.97 13.02
C ILE A 216 6.21 -7.89 12.19
N ILE A 217 5.97 -8.01 10.88
CA ILE A 217 6.78 -8.84 9.97
C ILE A 217 8.25 -8.39 9.99
N GLY A 218 8.51 -7.08 9.94
CA GLY A 218 9.86 -6.53 10.04
C GLY A 218 10.55 -6.93 11.35
N ASP A 219 9.84 -6.80 12.47
CA ASP A 219 10.33 -7.23 13.78
C ASP A 219 10.61 -8.74 13.84
N LEU A 220 9.76 -9.59 13.24
CA LEU A 220 9.98 -11.03 13.15
C LEU A 220 11.25 -11.39 12.38
N TYR A 221 11.48 -10.73 11.24
CA TYR A 221 12.73 -10.92 10.48
C TYR A 221 13.95 -10.46 11.27
N PHE A 222 13.85 -9.32 11.95
CA PHE A 222 14.93 -8.81 12.78
C PHE A 222 15.33 -9.80 13.88
N LEU A 223 14.33 -10.25 14.64
CA LEU A 223 14.49 -11.23 15.72
C LEU A 223 15.05 -12.56 15.20
N GLU A 224 14.50 -13.11 14.12
CA GLU A 224 14.97 -14.38 13.56
C GLU A 224 16.39 -14.28 13.02
N GLY A 225 16.73 -13.16 12.38
CA GLY A 225 18.07 -12.89 11.88
C GLY A 225 19.11 -12.92 12.99
N ILE A 226 18.91 -12.13 14.06
CA ILE A 226 19.83 -12.10 15.21
C ILE A 226 19.87 -13.46 15.92
N ALA A 227 18.70 -14.06 16.20
CA ALA A 227 18.61 -15.34 16.90
C ALA A 227 19.28 -16.50 16.13
N CYS A 228 19.19 -16.49 14.79
CA CYS A 228 19.86 -17.46 13.93
C CYS A 228 21.38 -17.47 14.17
N GLY A 229 21.99 -16.29 14.21
CA GLY A 229 23.40 -16.11 14.53
C GLY A 229 23.74 -16.53 15.96
N LEU A 230 22.94 -16.03 16.91
CA LEU A 230 23.19 -16.15 18.34
C LEU A 230 23.01 -17.59 18.87
N LEU A 231 21.95 -18.27 18.44
CA LEU A 231 21.49 -19.54 19.02
C LEU A 231 21.65 -20.73 18.08
N LYS A 232 21.60 -20.51 16.75
CA LYS A 232 21.53 -21.59 15.75
C LYS A 232 22.77 -21.74 14.89
N LYS A 233 23.91 -21.15 15.28
CA LYS A 233 25.17 -21.21 14.51
C LYS A 233 24.99 -20.76 13.07
N SER A 234 24.18 -19.72 12.87
CA SER A 234 23.84 -19.14 11.56
C SER A 234 23.09 -20.09 10.61
N ASN A 235 22.38 -21.10 11.14
CA ASN A 235 21.50 -21.94 10.34
C ASN A 235 20.19 -21.19 9.98
N LEU A 236 20.13 -20.68 8.75
CA LEU A 236 19.00 -19.93 8.20
C LEU A 236 17.76 -20.77 7.83
N TYR A 237 17.67 -22.03 8.25
CA TYR A 237 16.53 -22.90 7.92
C TYR A 237 15.18 -22.27 8.32
N ASP A 238 15.04 -21.85 9.58
CA ASP A 238 13.79 -21.24 10.06
C ASP A 238 13.57 -19.84 9.47
N GLY A 239 14.64 -19.09 9.21
CA GLY A 239 14.56 -17.83 8.47
C GLY A 239 13.99 -17.99 7.06
N LYS A 240 14.33 -19.07 6.34
CA LYS A 240 13.74 -19.37 5.02
C LYS A 240 12.25 -19.71 5.12
N ARG A 241 11.87 -20.52 6.11
CA ARG A 241 10.45 -20.86 6.35
C ARG A 241 9.64 -19.64 6.78
N LEU A 242 10.26 -18.72 7.53
CA LEU A 242 9.64 -17.46 7.90
C LEU A 242 9.36 -16.61 6.67
N ILE A 243 10.29 -16.54 5.71
CA ILE A 243 10.06 -15.83 4.42
C ILE A 243 8.86 -16.44 3.69
N GLU A 244 8.82 -17.76 3.52
CA GLU A 244 7.69 -18.46 2.89
C GLU A 244 6.36 -18.16 3.61
N GLN A 245 6.37 -18.18 4.94
CA GLN A 245 5.17 -17.91 5.72
C GLN A 245 4.70 -16.45 5.62
N VAL A 246 5.63 -15.51 5.54
CA VAL A 246 5.35 -14.08 5.35
C VAL A 246 4.74 -13.82 3.98
N ASP A 247 5.19 -14.53 2.94
CA ASP A 247 4.58 -14.45 1.61
C ASP A 247 3.09 -14.85 1.65
N GLU A 248 2.75 -15.93 2.37
CA GLU A 248 1.35 -16.34 2.58
C GLU A 248 0.55 -15.29 3.37
N ILE A 249 1.13 -14.68 4.42
CA ILE A 249 0.49 -13.62 5.21
C ILE A 249 0.17 -12.42 4.31
N ASN A 250 1.12 -11.99 3.49
CA ASN A 250 0.95 -10.88 2.55
C ASN A 250 -0.17 -11.17 1.54
N GLU A 251 -0.26 -12.41 1.06
CA GLU A 251 -1.32 -12.82 0.15
C GLU A 251 -2.71 -12.77 0.82
N VAL A 252 -2.82 -13.22 2.06
CA VAL A 252 -4.08 -13.12 2.85
C VAL A 252 -4.47 -11.66 3.11
N VAL A 253 -3.52 -10.81 3.48
CA VAL A 253 -3.74 -9.36 3.65
C VAL A 253 -4.30 -8.76 2.37
N LYS A 254 -3.71 -9.08 1.22
CA LYS A 254 -4.18 -8.61 -0.09
C LYS A 254 -5.59 -9.08 -0.41
N ILE A 255 -5.90 -10.36 -0.19
CA ILE A 255 -7.25 -10.91 -0.39
C ILE A 255 -8.30 -10.15 0.42
N TRP A 256 -7.99 -9.84 1.68
CA TRP A 256 -8.88 -9.08 2.54
C TRP A 256 -9.03 -7.63 2.08
N GLY A 257 -7.94 -6.97 1.70
CA GLY A 257 -7.97 -5.63 1.10
C GLY A 257 -8.87 -5.58 -0.13
N ASP A 258 -8.68 -6.50 -1.07
CA ASP A 258 -9.49 -6.58 -2.28
C ASP A 258 -10.97 -6.83 -1.96
N LYS A 259 -11.26 -7.71 -1.01
CA LYS A 259 -12.64 -8.03 -0.60
C LYS A 259 -13.38 -6.82 -0.03
N TYR A 260 -12.76 -6.05 0.86
CA TYR A 260 -13.45 -4.94 1.53
C TYR A 260 -13.36 -3.61 0.79
N ILE A 261 -12.28 -3.35 0.07
CA ILE A 261 -12.08 -2.10 -0.67
C ILE A 261 -12.71 -2.19 -2.06
N ASN A 262 -12.53 -3.31 -2.78
CA ASN A 262 -12.96 -3.45 -4.16
C ASN A 262 -14.16 -4.39 -4.34
N GLY A 263 -14.49 -5.24 -3.35
CA GLY A 263 -15.51 -6.27 -3.48
C GLY A 263 -16.89 -5.74 -3.88
N ALA A 264 -17.41 -4.74 -3.16
CA ALA A 264 -18.72 -4.15 -3.45
C ALA A 264 -18.78 -3.52 -4.84
N TRP A 265 -17.71 -2.83 -5.25
CA TRP A 265 -17.57 -2.27 -6.60
C TRP A 265 -17.57 -3.37 -7.66
N ASN A 266 -16.80 -4.44 -7.45
CA ASN A 266 -16.70 -5.57 -8.37
C ASN A 266 -18.02 -6.34 -8.52
N GLU A 267 -18.77 -6.52 -7.42
CA GLU A 267 -20.12 -7.08 -7.46
C GLU A 267 -21.08 -6.17 -8.23
N PHE A 268 -21.04 -4.87 -7.97
CA PHE A 268 -21.82 -3.88 -8.71
C PHE A 268 -21.52 -3.92 -10.22
N LYS A 269 -20.24 -3.97 -10.62
CA LYS A 269 -19.83 -4.11 -12.04
C LYS A 269 -20.50 -5.30 -12.71
N LYS A 270 -20.49 -6.46 -12.05
CA LYS A 270 -21.04 -7.71 -12.57
C LYS A 270 -22.56 -7.65 -12.67
N GLY A 271 -23.23 -7.01 -11.71
CA GLY A 271 -24.69 -6.94 -11.65
C GLY A 271 -25.33 -5.86 -12.54
N LEU A 272 -24.60 -4.79 -12.89
CA LEU A 272 -25.15 -3.66 -13.63
C LEU A 272 -25.82 -4.05 -14.96
N PRO A 273 -25.25 -4.93 -15.82
CA PRO A 273 -25.91 -5.34 -17.07
C PRO A 273 -27.28 -5.98 -16.85
N ASP A 274 -27.42 -6.85 -15.85
CA ASP A 274 -28.68 -7.54 -15.56
C ASP A 274 -29.71 -6.62 -14.89
N TYR A 275 -29.25 -5.65 -14.09
CA TYR A 275 -30.09 -4.55 -13.62
C TYR A 275 -30.73 -3.80 -14.80
N LEU A 276 -29.93 -3.38 -15.80
CA LEU A 276 -30.47 -2.64 -16.96
C LEU A 276 -31.50 -3.45 -17.75
N LYS A 277 -31.24 -4.75 -17.98
CA LYS A 277 -32.18 -5.66 -18.67
C LYS A 277 -33.52 -5.83 -17.95
N SER A 278 -33.50 -5.87 -16.63
CA SER A 278 -34.70 -6.10 -15.81
C SER A 278 -35.51 -4.81 -15.53
N HIS A 279 -34.91 -3.64 -15.69
CA HIS A 279 -35.52 -2.35 -15.38
C HIS A 279 -35.86 -1.52 -16.64
N THR A 280 -36.25 -2.17 -17.73
CA THR A 280 -36.67 -1.51 -18.99
C THR A 280 -37.90 -0.60 -18.85
N HIS A 281 -38.69 -0.80 -17.80
CA HIS A 281 -39.86 0.01 -17.47
C HIS A 281 -39.52 1.37 -16.85
N LEU A 282 -38.26 1.60 -16.43
CA LEU A 282 -37.79 2.84 -15.87
C LEU A 282 -37.16 3.74 -16.94
N ASN A 283 -37.34 5.06 -16.80
CA ASN A 283 -36.65 6.04 -17.62
C ASN A 283 -35.17 6.24 -17.19
N ASN A 284 -34.38 6.97 -17.98
CA ASN A 284 -32.96 7.16 -17.73
C ASN A 284 -32.68 7.81 -16.37
N TRP A 285 -33.48 8.80 -15.97
CA TRP A 285 -33.35 9.48 -14.68
C TRP A 285 -33.60 8.53 -13.51
N GLN A 286 -34.70 7.76 -13.55
CA GLN A 286 -35.03 6.76 -12.52
C GLN A 286 -33.92 5.71 -12.36
N LYS A 287 -33.41 5.17 -13.48
CA LYS A 287 -32.27 4.24 -13.46
C LYS A 287 -31.03 4.88 -12.85
N SER A 288 -30.72 6.12 -13.24
CA SER A 288 -29.53 6.83 -12.72
C SER A 288 -29.64 7.08 -11.21
N GLU A 289 -30.83 7.38 -10.70
CA GLU A 289 -31.09 7.57 -9.27
C GLU A 289 -31.03 6.26 -8.48
N ASP A 290 -31.61 5.18 -8.99
CA ASP A 290 -31.54 3.86 -8.37
C ASP A 290 -30.09 3.38 -8.26
N ILE A 291 -29.32 3.53 -9.33
CA ILE A 291 -27.89 3.18 -9.36
C ILE A 291 -27.11 4.07 -8.39
N ARG A 292 -27.37 5.39 -8.39
CA ARG A 292 -26.77 6.35 -7.44
C ARG A 292 -27.01 5.91 -5.99
N ASN A 293 -28.25 5.57 -5.65
CA ASN A 293 -28.64 5.14 -4.30
C ASN A 293 -27.97 3.80 -3.92
N SER A 294 -27.86 2.86 -4.86
CA SER A 294 -27.17 1.60 -4.65
C SER A 294 -25.68 1.82 -4.36
N LEU A 295 -25.00 2.67 -5.14
CA LEU A 295 -23.58 2.99 -4.96
C LEU A 295 -23.34 3.76 -3.65
N GLN A 296 -24.22 4.70 -3.30
CA GLN A 296 -24.18 5.43 -2.03
C GLN A 296 -24.19 4.46 -0.83
N LYS A 297 -25.00 3.41 -0.90
CA LYS A 297 -25.14 2.42 0.18
C LYS A 297 -24.01 1.39 0.22
N THR A 298 -23.52 0.97 -0.93
CA THR A 298 -22.60 -0.18 -1.04
C THR A 298 -21.13 0.21 -1.06
N CYS A 299 -20.82 1.41 -1.56
CA CYS A 299 -19.46 1.95 -1.70
C CYS A 299 -19.35 3.38 -1.12
N PRO A 300 -19.68 3.63 0.15
CA PRO A 300 -19.77 4.99 0.71
C PRO A 300 -18.42 5.74 0.76
N GLU A 301 -17.30 5.01 0.76
CA GLU A 301 -15.92 5.51 0.72
C GLU A 301 -15.51 6.14 -0.62
N HIS A 302 -16.24 5.90 -1.70
CA HIS A 302 -15.90 6.39 -3.03
C HIS A 302 -16.96 7.30 -3.60
N SER A 303 -16.56 8.19 -4.49
CA SER A 303 -17.46 9.14 -5.13
C SER A 303 -17.71 8.73 -6.58
N PHE A 304 -18.94 8.92 -7.06
CA PHE A 304 -19.32 8.38 -8.37
C PHE A 304 -19.97 9.41 -9.26
N TYR A 305 -19.73 9.26 -10.57
CA TYR A 305 -20.66 9.70 -11.60
C TYR A 305 -21.41 8.50 -12.16
N VAL A 306 -22.70 8.69 -12.42
CA VAL A 306 -23.58 7.72 -13.06
C VAL A 306 -24.23 8.43 -14.25
N CYS A 307 -24.06 7.90 -15.45
CA CYS A 307 -24.65 8.42 -16.67
C CYS A 307 -25.44 7.31 -17.36
N ILE A 308 -26.76 7.50 -17.50
CA ILE A 308 -27.65 6.58 -18.21
C ILE A 308 -28.17 7.28 -19.45
N THR A 309 -28.11 6.59 -20.59
CA THR A 309 -28.46 7.16 -21.89
C THR A 309 -29.38 6.20 -22.63
N ASN A 310 -30.08 6.71 -23.64
CA ASN A 310 -30.71 5.84 -24.63
C ASN A 310 -29.64 5.04 -25.39
N ARG A 311 -30.08 4.07 -26.21
CA ARG A 311 -29.18 3.28 -27.06
C ARG A 311 -28.26 4.16 -27.90
N ILE A 312 -26.97 3.86 -27.81
CA ILE A 312 -25.93 4.46 -28.65
C ILE A 312 -25.61 3.44 -29.74
N TYR A 313 -26.10 3.67 -30.95
CA TYR A 313 -25.92 2.76 -32.09
C TYR A 313 -24.56 2.93 -32.79
N GLU A 314 -23.87 4.05 -32.57
CA GLU A 314 -22.60 4.37 -33.23
C GLU A 314 -21.54 4.82 -32.21
N ASN A 315 -20.30 4.38 -32.41
CA ASN A 315 -19.16 4.78 -31.57
C ASN A 315 -18.87 6.29 -31.62
N HIS A 316 -19.46 7.01 -32.57
CA HIS A 316 -19.26 8.45 -32.72
C HIS A 316 -20.05 9.31 -31.73
N HIS A 317 -20.93 8.73 -30.90
CA HIS A 317 -21.79 9.53 -30.02
C HIS A 317 -21.21 9.81 -28.63
N VAL A 318 -20.16 9.08 -28.24
CA VAL A 318 -19.50 9.20 -26.95
C VAL A 318 -18.00 9.01 -27.12
N SER A 319 -17.20 9.76 -26.37
CA SER A 319 -15.75 9.59 -26.30
C SER A 319 -15.28 9.86 -24.89
N TYR A 320 -14.37 9.02 -24.40
CA TYR A 320 -13.86 9.15 -23.05
C TYR A 320 -12.43 8.64 -22.94
N VAL A 321 -11.72 9.12 -21.92
CA VAL A 321 -10.44 8.60 -21.45
C VAL A 321 -10.51 8.51 -19.94
N CYS A 322 -10.21 7.34 -19.40
CA CYS A 322 -10.08 7.12 -17.97
C CYS A 322 -8.65 6.68 -17.65
N THR A 323 -8.02 7.28 -16.64
CA THR A 323 -6.64 6.96 -16.25
C THR A 323 -6.54 5.52 -15.75
N ASN A 324 -7.55 5.05 -15.01
CA ASN A 324 -7.62 3.70 -14.51
C ASN A 324 -8.86 2.98 -15.07
N PRO A 325 -8.70 2.02 -16.00
CA PRO A 325 -9.82 1.26 -16.54
C PRO A 325 -10.68 0.57 -15.46
N ASP A 326 -10.10 0.21 -14.31
CA ASP A 326 -10.85 -0.42 -13.21
C ASP A 326 -11.80 0.54 -12.50
N ASP A 327 -11.68 1.84 -12.72
CA ASP A 327 -12.53 2.86 -12.13
C ASP A 327 -13.64 3.32 -13.08
N PHE A 328 -13.75 2.73 -14.27
CA PHE A 328 -14.81 3.01 -15.23
C PHE A 328 -15.57 1.73 -15.61
N ILE A 329 -16.88 1.86 -15.76
CA ILE A 329 -17.75 0.82 -16.33
C ILE A 329 -18.46 1.41 -17.53
N GLU A 330 -18.43 0.67 -18.63
CA GLU A 330 -19.24 0.91 -19.81
C GLU A 330 -20.10 -0.32 -20.08
N VAL A 331 -21.42 -0.12 -20.10
CA VAL A 331 -22.39 -1.15 -20.50
C VAL A 331 -23.21 -0.59 -21.66
N ARG A 332 -23.09 -1.21 -22.83
CA ARG A 332 -23.82 -0.80 -24.04
C ARG A 332 -24.95 -1.76 -24.38
N ASP A 333 -26.04 -1.19 -24.88
CA ASP A 333 -27.20 -1.89 -25.43
C ASP A 333 -27.75 -3.00 -24.51
N GLN A 334 -27.92 -2.69 -23.22
CA GLN A 334 -28.58 -3.56 -22.26
C GLN A 334 -29.88 -2.91 -21.81
N GLY A 335 -31.00 -3.63 -21.93
CA GLY A 335 -32.30 -3.11 -21.51
C GLY A 335 -32.73 -1.82 -22.19
N LEU A 336 -32.45 -1.69 -23.49
CA LEU A 336 -32.74 -0.51 -24.32
C LEU A 336 -31.99 0.78 -23.91
N CYS A 337 -30.91 0.68 -23.14
CA CYS A 337 -30.09 1.82 -22.73
C CYS A 337 -28.58 1.50 -22.72
N CYS A 338 -27.77 2.54 -22.53
CA CYS A 338 -26.35 2.42 -22.15
C CYS A 338 -26.14 3.01 -20.76
N ALA A 339 -25.14 2.51 -20.04
CA ALA A 339 -24.73 3.03 -18.75
C ALA A 339 -23.21 3.24 -18.69
N PHE A 340 -22.82 4.39 -18.16
CA PHE A 340 -21.45 4.73 -17.85
C PHE A 340 -21.35 5.08 -16.38
N VAL A 341 -20.48 4.41 -15.64
CA VAL A 341 -20.27 4.67 -14.21
C VAL A 341 -18.80 4.88 -13.98
N TYR A 342 -18.47 5.99 -13.35
CA TYR A 342 -17.09 6.33 -12.98
C TYR A 342 -16.96 6.42 -11.47
N ARG A 343 -15.89 5.83 -10.94
CA ARG A 343 -15.51 5.83 -9.54
C ARG A 343 -14.27 6.71 -9.36
N SER A 344 -14.42 7.80 -8.62
CA SER A 344 -13.27 8.53 -8.07
C SER A 344 -12.92 7.97 -6.70
N ARG A 345 -11.65 7.62 -6.51
CA ARG A 345 -11.15 7.11 -5.22
C ARG A 345 -10.75 8.24 -4.28
N LYS A 346 -10.46 9.45 -4.80
CA LYS A 346 -9.90 10.56 -4.01
C LYS A 346 -10.85 11.75 -3.84
N ALA A 347 -11.88 11.91 -4.68
CA ALA A 347 -12.69 13.12 -4.68
C ALA A 347 -13.33 13.44 -3.31
N LYS A 348 -13.78 12.44 -2.55
CA LYS A 348 -14.36 12.62 -1.21
C LYS A 348 -13.42 13.36 -0.23
N ASN A 349 -12.12 13.15 -0.36
CA ASN A 349 -11.09 13.74 0.51
C ASN A 349 -10.31 14.87 -0.19
N THR A 350 -10.77 15.28 -1.37
CA THR A 350 -10.09 16.30 -2.17
C THR A 350 -10.50 17.70 -1.71
N LYS A 351 -9.54 18.62 -1.70
CA LYS A 351 -9.79 20.01 -1.31
C LYS A 351 -10.57 20.76 -2.39
N LYS A 352 -11.31 21.78 -1.98
CA LYS A 352 -12.19 22.58 -2.85
C LYS A 352 -11.45 23.19 -4.05
N GLU A 353 -10.18 23.56 -3.88
CA GLU A 353 -9.37 24.20 -4.92
C GLU A 353 -9.16 23.30 -6.15
N GLU A 354 -9.05 21.99 -5.95
CA GLU A 354 -8.93 21.02 -7.05
C GLU A 354 -10.23 20.93 -7.85
N PHE A 355 -11.38 20.94 -7.16
CA PHE A 355 -12.68 20.98 -7.80
C PHE A 355 -12.90 22.28 -8.60
N GLU A 356 -12.51 23.42 -8.03
CA GLU A 356 -12.54 24.72 -8.73
C GLU A 356 -11.62 24.74 -9.95
N ARG A 357 -10.47 24.06 -9.88
CA ARG A 357 -9.57 23.91 -11.03
C ARG A 357 -10.21 23.12 -12.17
N VAL A 358 -10.83 21.98 -11.86
CA VAL A 358 -11.53 21.15 -12.87
C VAL A 358 -12.75 21.88 -13.42
N GLN A 359 -13.48 22.62 -12.58
CA GLN A 359 -14.58 23.47 -13.03
C GLN A 359 -14.11 24.55 -14.00
N LYS A 360 -12.96 25.19 -13.73
CA LYS A 360 -12.40 26.21 -14.62
C LYS A 360 -12.06 25.65 -16.00
N ILE A 361 -11.52 24.42 -16.08
CA ILE A 361 -11.27 23.74 -17.37
C ILE A 361 -12.59 23.58 -18.14
N LEU A 362 -13.64 23.17 -17.44
CA LEU A 362 -14.98 23.01 -18.01
C LEU A 362 -15.56 24.37 -18.45
N ASP A 363 -15.38 25.43 -17.68
CA ASP A 363 -15.82 26.78 -18.02
C ASP A 363 -15.06 27.33 -19.23
N ASP A 364 -13.75 27.06 -19.34
CA ASP A 364 -12.92 27.41 -20.49
C ASP A 364 -13.35 26.67 -21.78
N CYS A 365 -14.09 25.55 -21.65
CA CYS A 365 -14.75 24.86 -22.76
C CYS A 365 -16.08 25.52 -23.18
N GLY A 366 -16.68 26.38 -22.34
CA GLY A 366 -17.99 27.01 -22.52
C GLY A 366 -17.94 28.51 -22.78
N TYR A 367 -19.00 29.05 -23.42
CA TYR A 367 -19.27 30.47 -23.73
C TYR A 367 -18.03 31.38 -23.95
N GLY A 368 -17.62 31.52 -25.21
CA GLY A 368 -16.50 32.37 -25.64
C GLY A 368 -15.18 31.62 -25.90
N SER A 369 -15.19 30.29 -25.81
CA SER A 369 -14.00 29.43 -25.89
C SER A 369 -13.24 29.53 -27.21
N LYS A 370 -11.90 29.43 -27.14
CA LYS A 370 -10.93 29.24 -28.24
C LYS A 370 -11.10 27.91 -29.03
N MET A 371 -12.15 27.14 -28.76
CA MET A 371 -12.41 25.84 -29.37
C MET A 371 -13.32 25.98 -30.59
N SER A 372 -12.87 25.50 -31.75
CA SER A 372 -13.76 25.42 -32.92
C SER A 372 -14.61 24.15 -32.82
N TRP A 373 -15.89 24.33 -32.50
CA TRP A 373 -16.90 23.27 -32.49
C TRP A 373 -17.47 23.07 -33.89
N GLU A 374 -16.60 22.66 -34.82
CA GLU A 374 -16.89 22.51 -36.25
C GLU A 374 -17.98 21.46 -36.52
N TYR A 375 -18.94 21.82 -37.38
CA TYR A 375 -20.14 21.03 -37.71
C TYR A 375 -19.81 19.68 -38.40
N THR A 376 -18.66 19.58 -39.06
CA THR A 376 -18.27 18.39 -39.83
C THR A 376 -17.52 17.34 -39.02
N LYS A 377 -17.24 17.59 -37.74
CA LYS A 377 -16.38 16.73 -36.92
C LYS A 377 -17.17 15.83 -35.98
N THR A 378 -16.71 14.59 -35.86
CA THR A 378 -17.27 13.60 -34.93
C THR A 378 -16.99 14.00 -33.47
N ILE A 379 -17.71 13.41 -32.51
CA ILE A 379 -17.43 13.66 -31.09
C ILE A 379 -16.01 13.23 -30.74
N GLU A 380 -15.49 12.16 -31.32
CA GLU A 380 -14.11 11.69 -31.13
C GLU A 380 -13.09 12.73 -31.60
N GLN A 381 -13.25 13.27 -32.80
CA GLN A 381 -12.35 14.30 -33.32
C GLN A 381 -12.35 15.56 -32.46
N LEU A 382 -13.52 15.95 -31.96
CA LEU A 382 -13.67 17.10 -31.09
C LEU A 382 -13.13 16.81 -29.69
N PHE A 383 -13.27 15.58 -29.19
CA PHE A 383 -12.70 15.11 -27.94
C PHE A 383 -11.17 15.25 -27.97
N HIS A 384 -10.53 14.67 -28.98
CA HIS A 384 -9.07 14.69 -29.11
C HIS A 384 -8.50 16.07 -29.36
N ARG A 385 -9.20 16.91 -30.13
CA ARG A 385 -8.70 18.25 -30.47
C ARG A 385 -8.91 19.26 -29.35
N ASN A 386 -10.05 19.21 -28.70
CA ASN A 386 -10.50 20.29 -27.83
C ASN A 386 -10.38 19.90 -26.35
N LEU A 387 -10.84 18.70 -25.98
CA LEU A 387 -10.97 18.33 -24.57
C LEU A 387 -9.73 17.63 -24.02
N LEU A 388 -9.15 16.69 -24.77
CA LEU A 388 -7.99 15.93 -24.34
C LEU A 388 -6.73 16.79 -24.09
N PRO A 389 -6.41 17.85 -24.86
CA PRO A 389 -5.26 18.70 -24.58
C PRO A 389 -5.43 19.57 -23.33
N LEU A 390 -6.66 19.79 -22.87
CA LEU A 390 -6.95 20.49 -21.62
C LEU A 390 -6.88 19.56 -20.40
N ARG A 391 -6.81 18.25 -20.63
CA ARG A 391 -6.61 17.28 -19.57
C ARG A 391 -5.26 17.57 -18.91
N GLN A 392 -5.31 18.09 -17.69
CA GLN A 392 -4.15 18.03 -16.80
C GLN A 392 -3.87 16.56 -16.49
N ASN A 393 -2.61 16.17 -16.33
CA ASN A 393 -2.19 14.78 -16.04
C ASN A 393 -2.93 14.14 -14.85
N ASP A 394 -3.62 14.96 -14.05
CA ASP A 394 -4.29 14.58 -12.81
C ASP A 394 -5.78 14.27 -12.98
N ALA A 395 -6.41 14.47 -14.14
CA ALA A 395 -7.82 14.12 -14.34
C ALA A 395 -8.00 12.60 -14.53
N GLY A 396 -8.79 11.99 -13.65
CA GLY A 396 -9.09 10.56 -13.64
C GLY A 396 -10.08 10.11 -14.71
N LEU A 397 -11.02 10.99 -15.09
CA LEU A 397 -11.93 10.80 -16.23
C LEU A 397 -12.06 12.08 -17.05
N THR A 398 -12.08 11.92 -18.36
CA THR A 398 -12.52 12.92 -19.33
C THR A 398 -13.54 12.25 -20.23
N PHE A 399 -14.77 12.77 -20.26
CA PHE A 399 -15.90 12.14 -20.94
C PHE A 399 -16.71 13.19 -21.69
N MET A 400 -17.14 12.86 -22.90
CA MET A 400 -18.01 13.70 -23.73
C MET A 400 -19.06 12.84 -24.43
N ILE A 401 -20.31 13.31 -24.42
CA ILE A 401 -21.44 12.67 -25.07
C ILE A 401 -22.36 13.70 -25.74
N TYR A 402 -23.05 13.32 -26.82
CA TYR A 402 -24.08 14.16 -27.39
C TYR A 402 -25.33 14.23 -26.51
N TYR A 403 -25.94 15.42 -26.43
CA TYR A 403 -27.14 15.65 -25.63
C TYR A 403 -28.37 14.87 -26.12
N TYR A 404 -28.51 14.63 -27.43
CA TYR A 404 -29.63 13.84 -27.97
C TYR A 404 -29.59 12.35 -27.59
N CYS A 405 -28.49 11.88 -26.99
CA CYS A 405 -28.47 10.55 -26.35
C CYS A 405 -29.31 10.52 -25.05
N GLU A 406 -29.88 11.66 -24.66
CA GLU A 406 -30.66 11.88 -23.44
C GLU A 406 -29.92 11.41 -22.19
N PRO A 407 -28.69 11.92 -21.93
CA PRO A 407 -27.91 11.53 -20.77
C PRO A 407 -28.58 12.01 -19.48
N ALA A 408 -28.97 11.07 -18.63
CA ALA A 408 -29.32 11.32 -17.24
C ALA A 408 -28.06 11.13 -16.39
N ILE A 409 -27.52 12.24 -15.90
CA ILE A 409 -26.29 12.25 -15.08
C ILE A 409 -26.64 12.52 -13.63
N THR A 410 -26.20 11.63 -12.75
CA THR A 410 -26.29 11.77 -11.30
C THR A 410 -24.93 11.48 -10.67
N HIS A 411 -24.79 11.81 -9.38
CA HIS A 411 -23.53 11.67 -8.66
C HIS A 411 -23.77 11.40 -7.18
N THR A 412 -22.81 10.77 -6.48
CA THR A 412 -22.95 10.49 -5.05
C THR A 412 -21.65 10.57 -4.27
N ASN A 413 -21.78 10.58 -2.94
CA ASN A 413 -20.71 10.57 -1.94
C ASN A 413 -19.72 11.74 -2.07
N ILE A 414 -20.26 12.94 -2.32
CA ILE A 414 -19.53 14.21 -2.31
C ILE A 414 -20.34 15.21 -1.48
N GLU A 415 -19.74 15.77 -0.44
CA GLU A 415 -20.34 16.81 0.38
C GLU A 415 -19.81 18.19 -0.03
N GLY A 416 -20.66 19.21 -0.01
CA GLY A 416 -20.25 20.60 -0.26
C GLY A 416 -19.92 20.95 -1.72
N TRP A 417 -19.89 19.97 -2.64
CA TRP A 417 -19.67 20.19 -4.07
C TRP A 417 -20.77 19.54 -4.94
N GLY A 418 -21.71 20.37 -5.41
CA GLY A 418 -22.95 19.90 -6.06
C GLY A 418 -22.82 19.41 -7.51
N LYS A 419 -21.60 19.16 -7.99
CA LYS A 419 -21.33 18.70 -9.37
C LYS A 419 -20.67 17.33 -9.43
N GLY A 420 -20.64 16.56 -8.35
CA GLY A 420 -20.06 15.21 -8.33
C GLY A 420 -18.54 15.18 -8.16
N PRO A 421 -17.88 14.04 -8.45
CA PRO A 421 -16.44 13.87 -8.24
C PRO A 421 -15.58 14.59 -9.30
N GLY A 422 -15.85 15.87 -9.53
CA GLY A 422 -15.16 16.72 -10.50
C GLY A 422 -16.10 17.83 -10.98
N ALA A 423 -16.24 18.01 -12.29
CA ALA A 423 -17.22 18.92 -12.86
C ALA A 423 -17.91 18.32 -14.09
N PHE A 424 -19.17 18.66 -14.31
CA PHE A 424 -19.86 18.39 -15.58
C PHE A 424 -20.74 19.57 -15.98
N GLY A 425 -21.08 19.64 -17.26
CA GLY A 425 -21.90 20.70 -17.81
C GLY A 425 -22.39 20.39 -19.22
N ASP A 426 -23.51 21.02 -19.57
CA ASP A 426 -24.05 20.99 -20.91
C ASP A 426 -23.56 22.21 -21.70
N PHE A 427 -23.15 21.95 -22.94
CA PHE A 427 -22.56 22.94 -23.83
C PHE A 427 -23.41 23.01 -25.09
N THR A 428 -23.99 24.18 -25.30
CA THR A 428 -24.70 24.48 -26.52
C THR A 428 -23.70 24.94 -27.58
N GLY A 429 -23.59 24.16 -28.64
CA GLY A 429 -22.72 24.46 -29.78
C GLY A 429 -23.54 24.94 -30.99
N SER A 430 -22.89 25.57 -31.95
CA SER A 430 -23.51 25.93 -33.24
C SER A 430 -23.97 24.71 -34.07
N SER A 431 -23.57 23.50 -33.68
CA SER A 431 -23.83 22.25 -34.39
C SER A 431 -24.75 21.30 -33.62
N MET A 432 -24.38 20.92 -32.40
CA MET A 432 -25.14 20.04 -31.51
C MET A 432 -24.76 20.28 -30.06
N ASP A 433 -25.75 20.12 -29.18
CA ASP A 433 -25.58 20.18 -27.74
C ASP A 433 -24.85 18.94 -27.22
N ARG A 434 -24.02 19.12 -26.19
CA ARG A 434 -23.12 18.10 -25.67
C ARG A 434 -23.04 18.19 -24.17
N THR A 435 -22.81 17.07 -23.53
CA THR A 435 -22.47 17.02 -22.11
C THR A 435 -21.01 16.62 -21.97
N ILE A 436 -20.25 17.42 -21.24
CA ILE A 436 -18.86 17.14 -20.89
C ILE A 436 -18.80 16.84 -19.39
N LEU A 437 -18.04 15.81 -19.03
CA LEU A 437 -17.80 15.40 -17.66
C LEU A 437 -16.32 15.18 -17.44
N LEU A 438 -15.80 15.82 -16.40
CA LEU A 438 -14.43 15.71 -15.92
C LEU A 438 -14.47 15.13 -14.51
N GLY A 439 -13.76 14.03 -14.30
CA GLY A 439 -13.64 13.35 -13.02
C GLY A 439 -12.26 13.49 -12.42
N LEU A 440 -12.20 13.80 -11.14
CA LEU A 440 -11.01 13.64 -10.31
C LEU A 440 -10.74 12.13 -10.08
N PRO A 441 -9.47 11.71 -9.89
CA PRO A 441 -9.08 10.32 -9.75
C PRO A 441 -9.62 9.64 -8.48
#